data_AF-X6MVT6-F1
#
_entry.id   AF-X6MVT6-F1
#
_cell.length_a   1.000
_cell.length_b   1.000
_cell.length_c   1.000
_cell.angle_alpha   90.00
_cell.angle_beta   90.00
_cell.angle_gamma   90.00
#
_symmetry.space_group_name_H-M   'P 1'
#
loop_
_entity.id
_entity.type
_entity.pdbx_description
1 polymer ?
#
loop_
_entity_poly.entity_id
_entity_poly.type
_entity_poly.pdbx_seq_one_letter_code
_entity_poly.pdbx_strand_id
1 'polypeptide(L)'
;MGTGTGTGTGMGIRAKRGQSKQVEAEMEREREREADVGANEMTGTQGPAGNENEEGPEPLKASVRKDVENLIEAFGEYTVQCLYSQNWAFREQGLQRIREVIDPKNKGKNSNNDSNESVRLKLTCKVLYKILKDKVTSVFLSGIDVLELLLQACFEGKEEEEETQASYQMEEWNKSMYGLIIELVNALGHSNLRVVDASGSMLIRLSHCHSSFARSVIGELCKSMKRKLPKHLKGRGVVLLELIHEHMEDDTHKENQHAQWINIGTCMELIKAQLQDKNGDVRDIGVQLTTCLYQIHGNKVLPFLSDLNDFLKETLNQSFQNSTGQKSVLQRVPKSQKEQTRPSKAMSKPSPATSTSAAKSKPISKRQPKARTKSQPQSQLQPQSQSQSQLQSSAPFLSKQGGVSQNSPSHKNSSLVVLVFKK
;
A
#
# COMPACT_ATOMS: atom_id res chain seq x y z
N MET A 1 -59.83 -14.58 -53.23
CA MET A 1 -59.32 -15.85 -52.66
C MET A 1 -58.01 -15.48 -51.96
N GLY A 2 -57.98 -15.22 -50.64
CA GLY A 2 -57.87 -16.20 -49.54
C GLY A 2 -56.48 -16.86 -49.59
N THR A 3 -55.56 -16.82 -48.62
CA THR A 3 -55.60 -16.84 -47.13
C THR A 3 -54.24 -16.31 -46.59
N GLY A 4 -54.12 -15.56 -45.48
CA GLY A 4 -53.94 -16.04 -44.08
C GLY A 4 -52.64 -16.85 -43.89
N THR A 5 -51.67 -16.58 -43.00
CA THR A 5 -51.74 -16.25 -41.55
C THR A 5 -50.38 -15.71 -41.02
N GLY A 6 -50.42 -14.98 -39.90
CA GLY A 6 -49.23 -14.57 -39.13
C GLY A 6 -49.04 -15.36 -37.82
N THR A 7 -47.88 -15.16 -37.17
CA THR A 7 -47.52 -15.33 -35.73
C THR A 7 -45.97 -15.28 -35.67
N GLY A 8 -45.25 -14.77 -34.68
CA GLY A 8 -45.57 -14.09 -33.42
C GLY A 8 -44.26 -13.49 -32.87
N THR A 9 -44.36 -12.31 -32.27
CA THR A 9 -43.26 -11.58 -31.61
C THR A 9 -43.59 -11.50 -30.13
N GLY A 10 -42.70 -11.95 -29.24
CA GLY A 10 -42.87 -11.68 -27.81
C GLY A 10 -42.24 -12.67 -26.85
N MET A 11 -40.90 -12.72 -26.76
CA MET A 11 -40.22 -13.36 -25.63
C MET A 11 -38.79 -12.80 -25.52
N GLY A 12 -38.58 -11.74 -24.73
CA GLY A 12 -37.25 -11.14 -24.62
C GLY A 12 -36.99 -10.17 -23.47
N ILE A 13 -37.92 -9.96 -22.52
CA ILE A 13 -37.73 -8.93 -21.47
C ILE A 13 -37.66 -9.50 -20.04
N ARG A 14 -37.96 -10.79 -19.82
CA ARG A 14 -38.06 -11.33 -18.45
C ARG A 14 -36.73 -11.81 -17.82
N ALA A 15 -35.66 -12.01 -18.59
CA ALA A 15 -34.41 -12.59 -18.09
C ALA A 15 -33.44 -11.58 -17.43
N LYS A 16 -33.51 -10.28 -17.75
CA LYS A 16 -32.56 -9.28 -17.20
C LYS A 16 -32.89 -8.78 -15.79
N ARG A 17 -34.11 -9.01 -15.29
CA ARG A 17 -34.54 -8.52 -13.96
C ARG A 17 -34.10 -9.45 -12.82
N GLY A 18 -33.76 -10.71 -13.12
CA GLY A 18 -33.28 -11.68 -12.13
C GLY A 18 -31.81 -11.47 -11.74
N GLN A 19 -30.94 -11.21 -12.72
CA GLN A 19 -29.52 -10.98 -12.47
C GLN A 19 -29.26 -9.70 -11.68
N SER A 20 -30.04 -8.64 -11.90
CA SER A 20 -29.88 -7.38 -11.15
C SER A 20 -30.19 -7.52 -9.66
N LYS A 21 -31.20 -8.33 -9.30
CA LYS A 21 -31.56 -8.56 -7.89
C LYS A 21 -30.58 -9.49 -7.18
N GLN A 22 -29.97 -10.42 -7.89
CA GLN A 22 -28.91 -11.29 -7.34
C GLN A 22 -27.64 -10.50 -7.05
N VAL A 23 -27.23 -9.62 -7.98
CA VAL A 23 -26.06 -8.74 -7.78
C VAL A 23 -26.30 -7.75 -6.64
N GLU A 24 -27.51 -7.21 -6.51
CA GLU A 24 -27.85 -6.27 -5.43
C GLU A 24 -27.91 -6.96 -4.05
N ALA A 25 -28.48 -8.17 -3.96
CA ALA A 25 -28.48 -8.95 -2.72
C ALA A 25 -27.10 -9.49 -2.33
N GLU A 26 -26.23 -9.79 -3.30
CA GLU A 26 -24.84 -10.17 -3.04
C GLU A 26 -24.01 -8.96 -2.59
N MET A 27 -24.26 -7.78 -3.17
CA MET A 27 -23.65 -6.51 -2.76
C MET A 27 -24.07 -6.10 -1.35
N GLU A 28 -25.33 -6.33 -0.96
CA GLU A 28 -25.82 -6.04 0.40
C GLU A 28 -25.21 -7.00 1.45
N ARG A 29 -25.15 -8.31 1.16
CA ARG A 29 -24.48 -9.30 2.03
C ARG A 29 -22.98 -9.06 2.16
N GLU A 30 -22.34 -8.52 1.13
CA GLU A 30 -20.92 -8.20 1.16
C GLU A 30 -20.65 -6.87 1.86
N ARG A 31 -21.57 -5.91 1.78
CA ARG A 31 -21.57 -4.69 2.60
C ARG A 31 -21.73 -5.01 4.09
N GLU A 32 -22.52 -6.02 4.42
CA GLU A 32 -22.63 -6.57 5.78
C GLU A 32 -21.32 -7.26 6.22
N ARG A 33 -20.64 -8.00 5.33
CA ARG A 33 -19.32 -8.58 5.62
C ARG A 33 -18.22 -7.54 5.79
N GLU A 34 -18.20 -6.49 4.97
CA GLU A 34 -17.25 -5.38 5.10
C GLU A 34 -17.54 -4.51 6.35
N ALA A 35 -18.81 -4.37 6.72
CA ALA A 35 -19.19 -3.75 7.99
C ALA A 35 -18.75 -4.59 9.20
N ASP A 36 -18.77 -5.92 9.10
CA ASP A 36 -18.31 -6.83 10.15
C ASP A 36 -16.77 -6.84 10.27
N VAL A 37 -16.04 -6.67 9.17
CA VAL A 37 -14.57 -6.47 9.18
C VAL A 37 -14.20 -5.08 9.74
N GLY A 38 -15.00 -4.05 9.47
CA GLY A 38 -14.79 -2.69 10.01
C GLY A 38 -15.23 -2.49 11.47
N ALA A 39 -16.18 -3.27 11.97
CA ALA A 39 -16.65 -3.20 13.36
C ALA A 39 -15.74 -3.95 14.34
N ASN A 40 -14.95 -4.93 13.86
CA ASN A 40 -14.05 -5.71 14.70
C ASN A 40 -12.67 -5.05 14.91
N GLU A 41 -12.42 -3.85 14.36
CA GLU A 41 -11.17 -3.08 14.55
C GLU A 41 -11.22 -2.10 15.76
N MET A 42 -12.31 -2.06 16.54
CA MET A 42 -12.41 -1.18 17.74
C MET A 42 -12.93 -1.84 19.03
N THR A 43 -13.18 -3.14 19.02
CA THR A 43 -13.27 -3.92 20.26
C THR A 43 -12.10 -4.88 20.27
N GLY A 44 -11.25 -4.83 21.30
CA GLY A 44 -10.28 -5.87 21.58
C GLY A 44 -11.00 -7.19 21.89
N THR A 45 -11.53 -7.84 20.86
CA THR A 45 -11.98 -9.21 20.91
C THR A 45 -10.71 -10.04 21.06
N GLN A 46 -10.40 -10.31 22.32
CA GLN A 46 -9.52 -11.39 22.74
C GLN A 46 -9.84 -12.59 21.83
N GLY A 47 -8.89 -12.91 20.94
CA GLY A 47 -8.85 -14.25 20.35
C GLY A 47 -8.88 -15.27 21.49
N PRO A 48 -9.29 -16.53 21.25
CA PRO A 48 -9.39 -17.52 22.31
C PRO A 48 -8.10 -17.46 23.10
N ALA A 49 -8.23 -17.11 24.39
CA ALA A 49 -7.10 -16.94 25.28
C ALA A 49 -6.28 -18.23 25.17
N GLY A 50 -5.14 -18.14 24.48
CA GLY A 50 -4.13 -19.16 24.61
C GLY A 50 -3.84 -19.24 26.10
N ASN A 51 -3.83 -20.45 26.65
CA ASN A 51 -3.48 -20.66 28.04
C ASN A 51 -2.19 -19.89 28.35
N GLU A 52 -2.27 -18.77 29.06
CA GLU A 52 -1.12 -17.93 29.43
C GLU A 52 -0.14 -18.67 30.38
N ASN A 53 -0.38 -19.96 30.62
CA ASN A 53 0.39 -20.87 31.47
C ASN A 53 1.24 -21.88 30.67
N GLU A 54 1.26 -21.84 29.34
CA GLU A 54 2.21 -22.65 28.54
C GLU A 54 3.45 -21.81 28.22
N GLU A 55 4.64 -22.30 28.60
CA GLU A 55 5.94 -21.60 28.52
C GLU A 55 6.46 -21.43 27.07
N GLY A 56 5.63 -21.69 26.04
CA GLY A 56 6.04 -21.62 24.64
C GLY A 56 4.90 -21.78 23.64
N PRO A 57 5.20 -21.69 22.32
CA PRO A 57 4.22 -21.89 21.26
C PRO A 57 3.72 -23.34 21.22
N GLU A 58 2.51 -23.54 20.73
CA GLU A 58 1.94 -24.86 20.58
C GLU A 58 2.75 -25.74 19.58
N PRO A 59 2.80 -27.07 19.76
CA PRO A 59 3.48 -27.96 18.83
C PRO A 59 2.89 -27.93 17.41
N LEU A 60 3.75 -28.10 16.40
CA LEU A 60 3.30 -28.19 15.00
C LEU A 60 2.40 -29.42 14.79
N LYS A 61 1.26 -29.21 14.12
CA LYS A 61 0.41 -30.32 13.65
C LYS A 61 1.20 -31.18 12.66
N ALA A 62 1.01 -32.51 12.71
CA ALA A 62 1.72 -33.45 11.85
C ALA A 62 1.58 -33.17 10.34
N SER A 63 0.42 -32.63 9.91
CA SER A 63 0.20 -32.21 8.53
C SER A 63 1.09 -31.02 8.14
N VAL A 64 1.17 -30.00 8.99
CA VAL A 64 1.97 -28.80 8.77
C VAL A 64 3.46 -29.12 8.84
N ARG A 65 3.86 -30.01 9.75
CA ARG A 65 5.27 -30.36 9.99
C ARG A 65 5.97 -30.86 8.73
N LYS A 66 5.29 -31.66 7.92
CA LYS A 66 5.82 -32.16 6.63
C LYS A 66 6.07 -31.04 5.62
N ASP A 67 5.21 -30.03 5.61
CA ASP A 67 5.29 -28.91 4.66
C ASP A 67 6.36 -27.88 5.04
N VAL A 68 6.85 -27.93 6.29
CA VAL A 68 7.78 -26.93 6.86
C VAL A 68 9.11 -27.55 7.32
N GLU A 69 9.40 -28.79 6.93
CA GLU A 69 10.64 -29.48 7.30
C GLU A 69 11.88 -28.67 6.94
N ASN A 70 11.92 -28.12 5.72
CA ASN A 70 13.02 -27.26 5.28
C ASN A 70 13.11 -25.95 6.09
N LEU A 71 11.99 -25.43 6.62
CA LEU A 71 12.01 -24.27 7.50
C LEU A 71 12.55 -24.63 8.89
N ILE A 72 12.21 -25.83 9.37
CA ILE A 72 12.71 -26.36 10.66
C ILE A 72 14.22 -26.55 10.57
N GLU A 73 14.71 -27.13 9.48
CA GLU A 73 16.16 -27.29 9.23
C GLU A 73 16.88 -25.93 9.17
N ALA A 74 16.27 -24.95 8.51
CA ALA A 74 16.88 -23.63 8.30
C ALA A 74 16.88 -22.72 9.53
N PHE A 75 15.81 -22.76 10.35
CA PHE A 75 15.56 -21.77 11.41
C PHE A 75 15.34 -22.38 12.80
N GLY A 76 15.30 -23.71 12.89
CA GLY A 76 15.00 -24.44 14.12
C GLY A 76 13.50 -24.62 14.36
N GLU A 77 13.14 -25.75 14.98
CA GLU A 77 11.75 -26.14 15.27
C GLU A 77 11.01 -25.08 16.08
N TYR A 78 11.64 -24.52 17.12
CA TYR A 78 11.01 -23.51 17.98
C TYR A 78 10.63 -22.24 17.22
N THR A 79 11.49 -21.76 16.31
CA THR A 79 11.21 -20.59 15.48
C THR A 79 10.02 -20.85 14.57
N VAL A 80 9.94 -22.05 13.98
CA VAL A 80 8.81 -22.43 13.12
C VAL A 80 7.52 -22.60 13.94
N GLN A 81 7.57 -23.17 15.13
CA GLN A 81 6.42 -23.21 16.05
C GLN A 81 5.90 -21.80 16.36
N CYS A 82 6.80 -20.86 16.67
CA CYS A 82 6.46 -19.45 16.87
C CYS A 82 5.73 -18.86 15.64
N LEU A 83 6.28 -19.03 14.44
CA LEU A 83 5.71 -18.50 13.18
C LEU A 83 4.32 -19.09 12.84
N TYR A 84 4.04 -20.31 13.28
CA TYR A 84 2.77 -21.00 13.03
C TYR A 84 1.78 -20.92 14.19
N SER A 85 2.16 -20.28 15.30
CA SER A 85 1.31 -20.15 16.48
C SER A 85 0.05 -19.34 16.21
N GLN A 86 -1.07 -19.73 16.84
CA GLN A 86 -2.29 -18.93 16.88
C GLN A 86 -2.08 -17.62 17.63
N ASN A 87 -1.16 -17.58 18.61
CA ASN A 87 -0.82 -16.37 19.33
C ASN A 87 0.05 -15.45 18.46
N TRP A 88 -0.43 -14.24 18.20
CA TRP A 88 0.25 -13.27 17.36
C TRP A 88 1.59 -12.81 17.94
N ALA A 89 1.73 -12.75 19.27
CA ALA A 89 2.97 -12.37 19.93
C ALA A 89 4.08 -13.41 19.67
N PHE A 90 3.75 -14.70 19.63
CA PHE A 90 4.71 -15.73 19.23
C PHE A 90 5.09 -15.60 17.74
N ARG A 91 4.16 -15.22 16.85
CA ARG A 91 4.51 -14.99 15.44
C ARG A 91 5.50 -13.84 15.27
N GLU A 92 5.32 -12.74 16.00
CA GLU A 92 6.31 -11.65 16.04
C GLU A 92 7.65 -12.11 16.62
N GLN A 93 7.63 -12.91 17.68
CA GLN A 93 8.85 -13.49 18.25
C GLN A 93 9.58 -14.40 17.25
N GLY A 94 8.83 -15.16 16.44
CA GLY A 94 9.36 -15.96 15.34
C GLY A 94 10.02 -15.09 14.28
N LEU A 95 9.36 -14.01 13.86
CA LEU A 95 9.91 -13.04 12.91
C LEU A 95 11.19 -12.37 13.43
N GLN A 96 11.24 -12.02 14.71
CA GLN A 96 12.43 -11.44 15.33
C GLN A 96 13.61 -12.41 15.31
N ARG A 97 13.38 -13.72 15.50
CA ARG A 97 14.45 -14.72 15.33
C ARG A 97 14.90 -14.86 13.89
N ILE A 98 13.97 -14.87 12.92
CA ILE A 98 14.33 -14.85 11.50
C ILE A 98 15.22 -13.64 11.19
N ARG A 99 14.83 -12.46 11.71
CA ARG A 99 15.58 -11.22 11.57
C ARG A 99 17.03 -11.37 12.05
N GLU A 100 17.23 -11.92 13.24
CA GLU A 100 18.57 -12.15 13.81
C GLU A 100 19.43 -13.09 12.96
N VAL A 101 18.81 -14.11 12.35
CA VAL A 101 19.49 -15.09 11.49
C VAL A 101 19.92 -14.49 10.15
N ILE A 102 19.11 -13.60 9.56
CA ILE A 102 19.39 -13.03 8.23
C ILE A 102 20.08 -11.66 8.26
N ASP A 103 20.24 -11.04 9.45
CA ASP A 103 20.87 -9.73 9.59
C ASP A 103 22.32 -9.74 9.07
N PRO A 104 22.65 -8.92 8.05
CA PRO A 104 24.01 -8.83 7.52
C PRO A 104 25.06 -8.49 8.58
N LYS A 105 24.67 -7.79 9.65
CA LYS A 105 25.58 -7.42 10.75
C LYS A 105 26.00 -8.61 11.62
N ASN A 106 25.26 -9.72 11.55
CA ASN A 106 25.52 -10.92 12.34
C ASN A 106 26.39 -11.95 11.60
N LYS A 107 26.79 -11.70 10.34
CA LYS A 107 27.58 -12.61 9.50
C LYS A 107 28.93 -13.05 10.11
N GLY A 108 29.48 -12.29 11.05
CA GLY A 108 30.73 -12.65 11.75
C GLY A 108 30.58 -13.48 13.04
N LYS A 109 29.36 -13.72 13.53
CA LYS A 109 29.13 -14.46 14.79
C LYS A 109 28.76 -15.93 14.60
N ASN A 110 28.19 -16.27 13.44
CA ASN A 110 27.79 -17.62 13.08
C ASN A 110 28.65 -18.14 11.93
N SER A 111 29.97 -18.18 12.14
CA SER A 111 30.92 -18.82 11.22
C SER A 111 30.73 -20.33 11.26
N ASN A 112 29.83 -20.83 10.41
CA ASN A 112 29.97 -22.08 9.70
C ASN A 112 28.78 -22.22 8.74
N ASN A 113 29.09 -22.20 7.45
CA ASN A 113 28.23 -22.57 6.31
C ASN A 113 27.53 -21.41 5.55
N ASP A 114 28.33 -20.66 4.79
CA ASP A 114 27.87 -19.76 3.71
C ASP A 114 27.01 -20.48 2.66
N SER A 115 27.24 -21.79 2.45
CA SER A 115 26.50 -22.59 1.45
C SER A 115 24.99 -22.66 1.70
N ASN A 116 24.53 -22.46 2.95
CA ASN A 116 23.11 -22.49 3.31
C ASN A 116 22.47 -21.09 3.39
N GLU A 117 23.22 -20.00 3.21
CA GLU A 117 22.68 -18.63 3.34
C GLU A 117 21.62 -18.34 2.27
N SER A 118 21.93 -18.60 1.00
CA SER A 118 20.99 -18.39 -0.12
C SER A 118 19.69 -19.17 0.07
N VAL A 119 19.78 -20.41 0.59
CA VAL A 119 18.60 -21.24 0.93
C VAL A 119 17.78 -20.60 2.04
N ARG A 120 18.41 -20.13 3.14
CA ARG A 120 17.71 -19.44 4.23
C ARG A 120 17.02 -18.16 3.76
N LEU A 121 17.66 -17.36 2.92
CA LEU A 121 17.07 -16.12 2.38
C LEU A 121 15.86 -16.45 1.47
N LYS A 122 15.95 -17.46 0.61
CA LYS A 122 14.80 -17.92 -0.20
C LYS A 122 13.65 -18.49 0.66
N LEU A 123 13.97 -19.22 1.72
CA LEU A 123 12.99 -19.72 2.68
C LEU A 123 12.33 -18.58 3.47
N THR A 124 13.05 -17.48 3.71
CA THR A 124 12.48 -16.26 4.29
C THR A 124 11.37 -15.69 3.42
N CYS A 125 11.51 -15.69 2.08
CA CYS A 125 10.41 -15.30 1.18
C CYS A 125 9.16 -16.16 1.40
N LYS A 126 9.30 -17.46 1.63
CA LYS A 126 8.15 -18.34 1.90
C LYS A 126 7.45 -17.99 3.22
N VAL A 127 8.24 -17.69 4.26
CA VAL A 127 7.70 -17.22 5.55
C VAL A 127 6.98 -15.88 5.35
N LEU A 128 7.61 -14.93 4.69
CA LEU A 128 7.03 -13.61 4.40
C LEU A 128 5.72 -13.71 3.61
N TYR A 129 5.62 -14.63 2.65
CA TYR A 129 4.39 -14.81 1.87
C TYR A 129 3.19 -15.20 2.75
N LYS A 130 3.43 -15.98 3.81
CA LYS A 130 2.41 -16.30 4.81
C LYS A 130 2.13 -15.11 5.73
N ILE A 131 3.17 -14.39 6.15
CA ILE A 131 3.07 -13.30 7.13
C ILE A 131 2.41 -12.05 6.56
N LEU A 132 2.62 -11.74 5.28
CA LEU A 132 1.93 -10.64 4.58
C LEU A 132 0.42 -10.91 4.39
N LYS A 133 -0.07 -12.09 4.78
CA LYS A 133 -1.51 -12.43 4.85
C LYS A 133 -2.05 -12.45 6.28
N ASP A 134 -1.23 -12.07 7.26
CA ASP A 134 -1.67 -12.05 8.64
C ASP A 134 -2.73 -10.97 8.86
N LYS A 135 -3.76 -11.32 9.62
CA LYS A 135 -4.84 -10.40 9.98
C LYS A 135 -4.41 -9.37 11.01
N VAL A 136 -3.35 -9.65 11.77
CA VAL A 136 -2.84 -8.77 12.81
C VAL A 136 -1.86 -7.80 12.19
N THR A 137 -2.20 -6.50 12.20
CA THR A 137 -1.38 -5.45 11.59
C THR A 137 0.06 -5.44 12.10
N SER A 138 0.30 -5.65 13.40
CA SER A 138 1.66 -5.61 13.95
C SER A 138 2.54 -6.75 13.43
N VAL A 139 1.96 -7.95 13.24
CA VAL A 139 2.64 -9.09 12.60
C VAL A 139 2.95 -8.80 11.13
N PHE A 140 1.98 -8.23 10.39
CA PHE A 140 2.19 -7.80 9.01
C PHE A 140 3.36 -6.80 8.91
N LEU A 141 3.35 -5.75 9.75
CA LEU A 141 4.38 -4.72 9.76
C LEU A 141 5.76 -5.29 10.15
N SER A 142 5.81 -6.21 11.12
CA SER A 142 7.04 -6.94 11.45
C SER A 142 7.55 -7.76 10.25
N GLY A 143 6.64 -8.28 9.42
CA GLY A 143 6.97 -8.91 8.15
C GLY A 143 7.59 -7.94 7.14
N ILE A 144 7.09 -6.71 7.04
CA ILE A 144 7.70 -5.66 6.22
C ILE A 144 9.12 -5.34 6.68
N ASP A 145 9.36 -5.25 8.00
CA ASP A 145 10.71 -5.01 8.55
C ASP A 145 11.69 -6.15 8.24
N VAL A 146 11.22 -7.40 8.24
CA VAL A 146 12.03 -8.57 7.84
C VAL A 146 12.28 -8.57 6.33
N LEU A 147 11.30 -8.16 5.51
CA LEU A 147 11.48 -8.02 4.07
C LEU A 147 12.51 -6.92 3.73
N GLU A 148 12.47 -5.79 4.41
CA GLU A 148 13.47 -4.73 4.30
C GLU A 148 14.88 -5.27 4.54
N LEU A 149 15.08 -5.98 5.66
CA LEU A 149 16.37 -6.59 5.98
C LEU A 149 16.81 -7.65 4.96
N LEU A 150 15.86 -8.43 4.44
CA LEU A 150 16.11 -9.39 3.36
C LEU A 150 16.62 -8.69 2.10
N LEU A 151 16.05 -7.55 1.72
CA LEU A 151 16.52 -6.76 0.58
C LEU A 151 17.93 -6.23 0.80
N GLN A 152 18.21 -5.71 2.01
CA GLN A 152 19.56 -5.27 2.39
C GLN A 152 20.56 -6.42 2.29
N ALA A 153 20.23 -7.62 2.81
CA ALA A 153 21.10 -8.79 2.76
C ALA A 153 21.35 -9.32 1.34
N CYS A 154 20.37 -9.16 0.45
CA CYS A 154 20.45 -9.70 -0.91
C CYS A 154 21.10 -8.75 -1.91
N PHE A 155 20.81 -7.45 -1.81
CA PHE A 155 21.05 -6.48 -2.89
C PHE A 155 21.92 -5.28 -2.49
N GLU A 156 22.17 -5.04 -1.20
CA GLU A 156 23.04 -3.94 -0.78
C GLU A 156 24.48 -4.40 -0.56
N GLY A 157 25.44 -3.60 -1.02
CA GLY A 157 26.87 -3.81 -0.75
C GLY A 157 27.55 -4.92 -1.56
N LYS A 158 26.91 -5.44 -2.62
CA LYS A 158 27.54 -6.33 -3.58
C LYS A 158 28.00 -5.50 -4.78
N GLU A 159 29.31 -5.33 -4.93
CA GLU A 159 29.90 -4.74 -6.13
C GLU A 159 29.49 -5.58 -7.35
N GLU A 160 29.27 -4.91 -8.49
CA GLU A 160 28.85 -5.51 -9.76
C GLU A 160 29.91 -6.49 -10.29
N GLU A 161 29.94 -7.72 -9.77
CA GLU A 161 30.73 -8.81 -10.31
C GLU A 161 29.85 -9.81 -11.08
N GLU A 162 30.19 -9.97 -12.36
CA GLU A 162 29.72 -10.94 -13.35
C GLU A 162 28.23 -10.91 -13.76
N GLU A 163 27.99 -10.11 -14.80
CA GLU A 163 26.72 -9.84 -15.50
C GLU A 163 25.91 -11.08 -15.93
N THR A 164 26.55 -12.25 -16.12
CA THR A 164 25.86 -13.46 -16.61
C THR A 164 25.38 -14.38 -15.49
N GLN A 165 26.17 -14.57 -14.42
CA GLN A 165 25.76 -15.36 -13.25
C GLN A 165 24.79 -14.56 -12.35
N ALA A 166 24.87 -13.22 -12.39
CA ALA A 166 23.91 -12.33 -11.76
C ALA A 166 22.49 -12.46 -12.38
N SER A 167 22.39 -12.65 -13.69
CA SER A 167 21.10 -12.75 -14.41
C SER A 167 20.26 -13.96 -13.99
N TYR A 168 20.85 -15.16 -13.95
CA TYR A 168 20.13 -16.38 -13.52
C TYR A 168 19.68 -16.31 -12.06
N GLN A 169 20.55 -15.82 -11.17
CA GLN A 169 20.20 -15.62 -9.77
C GLN A 169 19.05 -14.61 -9.63
N MET A 170 19.04 -13.56 -10.44
CA MET A 170 17.99 -12.55 -10.42
C MET A 170 16.63 -13.08 -10.88
N GLU A 171 16.58 -13.97 -11.87
CA GLU A 171 15.33 -14.62 -12.29
C GLU A 171 14.75 -15.49 -11.16
N GLU A 172 15.59 -16.24 -10.45
CA GLU A 172 15.16 -17.02 -9.28
C GLU A 172 14.65 -16.14 -8.13
N TRP A 173 15.31 -15.00 -7.89
CA TRP A 173 14.85 -14.01 -6.92
C TRP A 173 13.53 -13.38 -7.34
N ASN A 174 13.35 -13.05 -8.62
CA ASN A 174 12.09 -12.54 -9.15
C ASN A 174 10.95 -13.55 -8.92
N LYS A 175 11.16 -14.84 -9.21
CA LYS A 175 10.20 -15.91 -8.92
C LYS A 175 9.86 -16.01 -7.44
N SER A 176 10.87 -15.93 -6.57
CA SER A 176 10.69 -16.04 -5.11
C SER A 176 9.96 -14.85 -4.50
N MET A 177 10.18 -13.64 -5.04
CA MET A 177 9.57 -12.39 -4.57
C MET A 177 8.22 -12.10 -5.22
N TYR A 178 7.90 -12.68 -6.37
CA TYR A 178 6.66 -12.38 -7.11
C TYR A 178 5.40 -12.61 -6.25
N GLY A 179 5.39 -13.66 -5.44
CA GLY A 179 4.32 -13.91 -4.48
C GLY A 179 4.17 -12.77 -3.47
N LEU A 180 5.27 -12.19 -2.98
CA LEU A 180 5.25 -11.06 -2.05
C LEU A 180 4.74 -9.79 -2.73
N ILE A 181 5.17 -9.53 -3.97
CA ILE A 181 4.70 -8.39 -4.77
C ILE A 181 3.18 -8.42 -4.90
N ILE A 182 2.59 -9.58 -5.20
CA ILE A 182 1.13 -9.74 -5.28
C ILE A 182 0.46 -9.36 -3.95
N GLU A 183 0.97 -9.85 -2.82
CA GLU A 183 0.36 -9.57 -1.52
C GLU A 183 0.51 -8.11 -1.09
N LEU A 184 1.66 -7.48 -1.36
CA LEU A 184 1.86 -6.05 -1.13
C LEU A 184 0.91 -5.20 -1.99
N VAL A 185 0.72 -5.54 -3.27
CA VAL A 185 -0.22 -4.84 -4.15
C VAL A 185 -1.66 -5.03 -3.68
N ASN A 186 -2.02 -6.21 -3.15
CA ASN A 186 -3.33 -6.44 -2.53
C ASN A 186 -3.51 -5.58 -1.27
N ALA A 187 -2.48 -5.44 -0.46
CA ALA A 187 -2.49 -4.64 0.76
C ALA A 187 -2.69 -3.14 0.52
N LEU A 188 -2.49 -2.62 -0.71
CA LEU A 188 -2.81 -1.24 -1.08
C LEU A 188 -4.31 -0.90 -0.99
N GLY A 189 -5.19 -1.91 -0.91
CA GLY A 189 -6.63 -1.72 -0.70
C GLY A 189 -7.08 -1.84 0.76
N HIS A 190 -6.16 -2.03 1.71
CA HIS A 190 -6.47 -2.29 3.11
C HIS A 190 -7.18 -1.10 3.82
N SER A 191 -7.94 -1.35 4.88
CA SER A 191 -8.59 -0.31 5.70
C SER A 191 -7.59 0.51 6.51
N ASN A 192 -6.64 -0.19 7.13
CA ASN A 192 -5.56 0.40 7.91
C ASN A 192 -4.51 1.08 7.02
N LEU A 193 -4.43 2.41 7.11
CA LEU A 193 -3.50 3.22 6.33
C LEU A 193 -2.03 2.86 6.59
N ARG A 194 -1.66 2.41 7.80
CA ARG A 194 -0.27 1.99 8.08
C ARG A 194 0.16 0.80 7.23
N VAL A 195 -0.77 -0.12 6.95
CA VAL A 195 -0.53 -1.27 6.07
C VAL A 195 -0.38 -0.81 4.62
N VAL A 196 -1.24 0.11 4.18
CA VAL A 196 -1.19 0.68 2.83
C VAL A 196 0.13 1.41 2.61
N ASP A 197 0.51 2.30 3.53
CA ASP A 197 1.73 3.11 3.45
C ASP A 197 2.98 2.22 3.46
N ALA A 198 3.07 1.27 4.41
CA ALA A 198 4.20 0.35 4.47
C ALA A 198 4.32 -0.53 3.21
N SER A 199 3.19 -0.98 2.65
CA SER A 199 3.18 -1.79 1.43
C SER A 199 3.58 -0.96 0.21
N GLY A 200 3.08 0.27 0.10
CA GLY A 200 3.45 1.20 -0.98
C GLY A 200 4.93 1.52 -0.98
N SER A 201 5.48 1.92 0.18
CA SER A 201 6.91 2.21 0.32
C SER A 201 7.78 0.99 0.02
N MET A 202 7.35 -0.22 0.42
CA MET A 202 8.08 -1.45 0.13
C MET A 202 8.06 -1.80 -1.37
N LEU A 203 6.95 -1.57 -2.07
CA LEU A 203 6.87 -1.77 -3.53
C LEU A 203 7.79 -0.81 -4.29
N ILE A 204 7.86 0.45 -3.85
CA ILE A 204 8.78 1.44 -4.40
C ILE A 204 10.23 1.00 -4.17
N ARG A 205 10.56 0.62 -2.92
CA ARG A 205 11.89 0.10 -2.59
C ARG A 205 12.29 -1.12 -3.43
N LEU A 206 11.40 -2.10 -3.58
CA LEU A 206 11.64 -3.27 -4.43
C LEU A 206 11.96 -2.86 -5.88
N SER A 207 11.27 -1.84 -6.39
CA SER A 207 11.49 -1.33 -7.75
C SER A 207 12.89 -0.72 -7.91
N HIS A 208 13.44 -0.10 -6.86
CA HIS A 208 14.80 0.43 -6.85
C HIS A 208 15.90 -0.63 -6.69
N CYS A 209 15.59 -1.82 -6.16
CA CYS A 209 16.60 -2.87 -6.03
C CYS A 209 17.07 -3.41 -7.39
N HIS A 210 16.17 -3.54 -8.37
CA HIS A 210 16.52 -4.03 -9.71
C HIS A 210 15.40 -3.79 -10.74
N SER A 211 15.77 -3.54 -12.00
CA SER A 211 14.82 -3.27 -13.09
C SER A 211 13.79 -4.38 -13.33
N SER A 212 14.13 -5.64 -13.05
CA SER A 212 13.17 -6.76 -13.16
C SER A 212 12.08 -6.70 -12.09
N PHE A 213 12.39 -6.21 -10.88
CA PHE A 213 11.38 -6.00 -9.85
C PHE A 213 10.48 -4.82 -10.20
N ALA A 214 11.04 -3.71 -10.69
CA ALA A 214 10.25 -2.57 -11.17
C ALA A 214 9.22 -3.02 -12.21
N ARG A 215 9.64 -3.80 -13.21
CA ARG A 215 8.73 -4.38 -14.22
C ARG A 215 7.65 -5.27 -13.60
N SER A 216 8.01 -6.16 -12.66
CA SER A 216 7.05 -7.03 -11.98
C SER A 216 6.05 -6.24 -11.13
N VAL A 217 6.49 -5.20 -10.42
CA VAL A 217 5.66 -4.30 -9.60
C VAL A 217 4.67 -3.55 -10.49
N ILE A 218 5.15 -2.87 -11.54
CA ILE A 218 4.29 -2.13 -12.48
C ILE A 218 3.30 -3.07 -13.17
N GLY A 219 3.76 -4.24 -13.60
CA GLY A 219 2.92 -5.26 -14.20
C GLY A 219 1.77 -5.68 -13.28
N GLU A 220 2.04 -5.91 -11.99
CA GLU A 220 1.02 -6.31 -11.03
C GLU A 220 0.11 -5.15 -10.61
N LEU A 221 0.63 -3.92 -10.47
CA LEU A 221 -0.15 -2.70 -10.19
C LEU A 221 -1.20 -2.46 -11.27
N CYS A 222 -0.81 -2.58 -12.54
CA CYS A 222 -1.66 -2.31 -13.70
C CYS A 222 -2.56 -3.49 -14.10
N LYS A 223 -2.34 -4.67 -13.52
CA LYS A 223 -3.10 -5.88 -13.84
C LYS A 223 -4.59 -5.69 -13.57
N SER A 224 -5.41 -6.16 -14.53
CA SER A 224 -6.86 -6.12 -14.41
C SER A 224 -7.36 -6.84 -13.16
N MET A 225 -8.17 -6.14 -12.38
CA MET A 225 -8.78 -6.65 -11.16
C MET A 225 -10.18 -7.19 -11.45
N LYS A 226 -10.51 -8.35 -10.87
CA LYS A 226 -11.88 -8.92 -10.92
C LYS A 226 -12.92 -7.96 -10.34
N ARG A 227 -12.54 -7.22 -9.30
CA ARG A 227 -13.37 -6.22 -8.63
C ARG A 227 -12.59 -4.91 -8.53
N LYS A 228 -13.19 -3.82 -9.00
CA LYS A 228 -12.59 -2.49 -9.08
C LYS A 228 -13.05 -1.64 -7.90
N LEU A 229 -12.58 -1.98 -6.71
CA LEU A 229 -12.93 -1.25 -5.49
C LEU A 229 -12.14 0.08 -5.42
N PRO A 230 -12.76 1.19 -4.97
CA PRO A 230 -12.11 2.51 -4.94
C PRO A 230 -10.77 2.53 -4.19
N LYS A 231 -10.67 1.83 -3.05
CA LYS A 231 -9.43 1.78 -2.26
C LYS A 231 -8.27 1.15 -3.05
N HIS A 232 -8.51 0.01 -3.70
CA HIS A 232 -7.51 -0.65 -4.53
C HIS A 232 -7.11 0.18 -5.74
N LEU A 233 -8.09 0.80 -6.42
CA LEU A 233 -7.81 1.69 -7.56
C LEU A 233 -6.95 2.89 -7.13
N LYS A 234 -7.28 3.52 -6.00
CA LYS A 234 -6.52 4.66 -5.46
C LYS A 234 -5.11 4.23 -5.05
N GLY A 235 -4.99 3.20 -4.20
CA GLY A 235 -3.70 2.73 -3.69
C GLY A 235 -2.74 2.30 -4.79
N ARG A 236 -3.20 1.50 -5.76
CA ARG A 236 -2.39 1.12 -6.93
C ARG A 236 -1.97 2.32 -7.77
N GLY A 237 -2.87 3.29 -7.93
CA GLY A 237 -2.60 4.50 -8.70
C GLY A 237 -1.58 5.42 -8.05
N VAL A 238 -1.61 5.57 -6.72
CA VAL A 238 -0.65 6.39 -5.98
C VAL A 238 0.76 5.82 -6.13
N VAL A 239 0.95 4.52 -5.90
CA VAL A 239 2.26 3.88 -6.06
C VAL A 239 2.77 3.96 -7.50
N LEU A 240 1.89 3.71 -8.48
CA LEU A 240 2.26 3.84 -9.89
C LEU A 240 2.67 5.28 -10.25
N LEU A 241 1.97 6.28 -9.71
CA LEU A 241 2.26 7.69 -9.98
C LEU A 241 3.62 8.08 -9.41
N GLU A 242 3.94 7.63 -8.19
CA GLU A 242 5.22 7.87 -7.54
C GLU A 242 6.37 7.23 -8.33
N LEU A 243 6.23 5.97 -8.73
CA LEU A 243 7.21 5.31 -9.60
C LEU A 243 7.40 6.04 -10.94
N ILE A 244 6.33 6.56 -11.54
CA ILE A 244 6.42 7.35 -12.78
C ILE A 244 7.20 8.65 -12.56
N HIS A 245 6.92 9.37 -11.48
CA HIS A 245 7.62 10.62 -11.18
C HIS A 245 9.11 10.39 -10.92
N GLU A 246 9.49 9.38 -10.13
CA GLU A 246 10.91 9.08 -9.85
C GLU A 246 11.69 8.78 -11.14
N HIS A 247 11.08 8.06 -12.09
CA HIS A 247 11.69 7.77 -13.39
C HIS A 247 11.66 8.95 -14.37
N MET A 248 10.80 9.96 -14.15
CA MET A 248 10.77 11.19 -14.95
C MET A 248 11.81 12.20 -14.48
N GLU A 249 12.14 12.23 -13.19
CA GLU A 249 13.13 13.13 -12.59
C GLU A 249 14.58 12.67 -12.85
N ASP A 250 14.78 11.39 -13.17
CA ASP A 250 16.09 10.85 -13.52
C ASP A 250 16.49 11.26 -14.96
N ASP A 251 17.02 12.48 -15.08
CA ASP A 251 17.50 13.12 -16.34
C ASP A 251 18.67 12.36 -17.02
N THR A 252 19.14 11.25 -16.44
CA THR A 252 20.34 10.53 -16.91
C THR A 252 20.10 9.67 -18.15
N HIS A 253 18.86 9.34 -18.51
CA HIS A 253 18.55 8.40 -19.61
C HIS A 253 17.91 9.04 -20.85
N LYS A 254 18.70 9.80 -21.61
CA LYS A 254 18.35 10.39 -22.91
C LYS A 254 17.47 9.50 -23.83
N GLU A 255 16.33 10.09 -24.22
CA GLU A 255 15.53 9.98 -25.45
C GLU A 255 15.01 8.62 -25.98
N ASN A 256 15.58 7.46 -25.66
CA ASN A 256 15.14 6.19 -26.28
C ASN A 256 14.81 5.03 -25.31
N GLN A 257 15.17 5.11 -24.03
CA GLN A 257 14.90 4.02 -23.06
C GLN A 257 13.68 4.28 -22.15
N HIS A 258 13.27 5.54 -21.94
CA HIS A 258 12.05 5.87 -21.18
C HIS A 258 10.78 5.24 -21.78
N ALA A 259 10.79 4.89 -23.07
CA ALA A 259 9.62 4.31 -23.74
C ALA A 259 9.43 2.79 -23.50
N GLN A 260 10.42 2.07 -22.96
CA GLN A 260 10.37 0.60 -22.86
C GLN A 260 10.02 0.06 -21.47
N TRP A 261 10.13 0.85 -20.41
CA TRP A 261 9.91 0.36 -19.05
C TRP A 261 8.43 0.36 -18.64
N ILE A 262 7.59 1.22 -19.26
CA ILE A 262 6.14 1.22 -19.10
C ILE A 262 5.45 0.78 -20.39
N ASN A 263 4.59 -0.23 -20.28
CA ASN A 263 3.61 -0.52 -21.33
C ASN A 263 2.36 0.37 -21.17
N ILE A 264 2.17 1.32 -22.10
CA ILE A 264 1.02 2.24 -22.12
C ILE A 264 -0.29 1.46 -22.07
N GLY A 265 -0.42 0.39 -22.88
CA GLY A 265 -1.65 -0.39 -22.98
C GLY A 265 -2.06 -0.98 -21.63
N THR A 266 -1.11 -1.60 -20.93
CA THR A 266 -1.34 -2.19 -19.60
C THR A 266 -1.73 -1.12 -18.58
N CYS A 267 -1.05 0.04 -18.56
CA CYS A 267 -1.36 1.11 -17.62
C CYS A 267 -2.73 1.74 -17.89
N MET A 268 -3.09 1.90 -19.17
CA MET A 268 -4.35 2.51 -19.57
C MET A 268 -5.57 1.69 -19.14
N GLU A 269 -5.45 0.37 -18.93
CA GLU A 269 -6.55 -0.43 -18.36
C GLU A 269 -6.91 0.00 -16.93
N LEU A 270 -5.90 0.17 -16.07
CA LEU A 270 -6.07 0.68 -14.70
C LEU A 270 -6.58 2.13 -14.72
N ILE A 271 -5.94 2.98 -15.52
CA ILE A 271 -6.24 4.42 -15.58
C ILE A 271 -7.66 4.67 -16.09
N LYS A 272 -8.14 3.91 -17.09
CA LYS A 272 -9.54 3.97 -17.53
C LYS A 272 -10.50 3.66 -16.40
N ALA A 273 -10.21 2.61 -15.62
CA ALA A 273 -11.03 2.25 -14.47
C ALA A 273 -11.07 3.38 -13.43
N GLN A 274 -9.93 4.07 -13.21
CA GLN A 274 -9.85 5.19 -12.30
C GLN A 274 -10.63 6.42 -12.80
N LEU A 275 -10.44 6.82 -14.06
CA LEU A 275 -11.11 7.97 -14.68
C LEU A 275 -12.63 7.84 -14.69
N GLN A 276 -13.15 6.62 -14.82
CA GLN A 276 -14.58 6.32 -14.85
C GLN A 276 -15.18 6.02 -13.47
N ASP A 277 -14.38 6.02 -12.40
CA ASP A 277 -14.85 5.73 -11.06
C ASP A 277 -15.78 6.84 -10.54
N LYS A 278 -16.70 6.50 -9.62
CA LYS A 278 -17.63 7.46 -9.01
C LYS A 278 -16.98 8.32 -7.93
N ASN A 279 -15.91 7.83 -7.31
CA ASN A 279 -15.14 8.56 -6.31
C ASN A 279 -14.23 9.60 -6.96
N GLY A 280 -14.29 10.85 -6.50
CA GLY A 280 -13.46 11.96 -6.98
C GLY A 280 -11.97 11.69 -6.82
N ASP A 281 -11.55 11.24 -5.63
CA ASP A 281 -10.15 10.95 -5.33
C ASP A 281 -9.52 9.93 -6.28
N VAL A 282 -10.30 8.92 -6.68
CA VAL A 282 -9.84 7.89 -7.62
C VAL A 282 -9.68 8.47 -9.02
N ARG A 283 -10.65 9.29 -9.46
CA ARG A 283 -10.57 9.99 -10.75
C ARG A 283 -9.40 10.96 -10.81
N ASP A 284 -9.13 11.68 -9.73
CA ASP A 284 -8.05 12.66 -9.67
C ASP A 284 -6.67 11.99 -9.85
N ILE A 285 -6.46 10.81 -9.26
CA ILE A 285 -5.27 9.99 -9.52
C ILE A 285 -5.22 9.53 -10.98
N GLY A 286 -6.35 9.10 -11.55
CA GLY A 286 -6.42 8.75 -12.97
C GLY A 286 -6.06 9.91 -13.91
N VAL A 287 -6.49 11.14 -13.58
CA VAL A 287 -6.15 12.36 -14.33
C VAL A 287 -4.65 12.64 -14.25
N GLN A 288 -4.05 12.55 -13.06
CA GLN A 288 -2.61 12.74 -12.86
C GLN A 288 -1.80 11.72 -13.66
N LEU A 289 -2.10 10.42 -13.51
CA LEU A 289 -1.44 9.36 -14.27
C LEU A 289 -1.56 9.53 -15.78
N THR A 290 -2.75 9.88 -16.28
CA THR A 290 -2.95 10.15 -17.72
C THR A 290 -2.08 11.32 -18.19
N THR A 291 -1.94 12.34 -17.35
CA THR A 291 -1.13 13.53 -17.65
C THR A 291 0.35 13.17 -17.72
N CYS A 292 0.87 12.39 -16.77
CA CYS A 292 2.25 11.94 -16.79
C CYS A 292 2.54 11.03 -18.00
N LEU A 293 1.65 10.08 -18.29
CA LEU A 293 1.79 9.25 -19.50
C LEU A 293 1.73 10.06 -20.79
N TYR A 294 0.93 11.13 -20.83
CA TYR A 294 0.88 12.03 -21.99
C TYR A 294 2.17 12.83 -22.14
N GLN A 295 2.78 13.28 -21.04
CA GLN A 295 4.10 13.93 -21.08
C GLN A 295 5.17 12.99 -21.64
N ILE A 296 5.17 11.72 -21.24
CA ILE A 296 6.17 10.73 -21.65
C ILE A 296 5.95 10.24 -23.09
N HIS A 297 4.70 9.93 -23.46
CA HIS A 297 4.40 9.23 -24.72
C HIS A 297 3.59 10.04 -25.74
N GLY A 298 3.16 11.25 -25.37
CA GLY A 298 2.39 12.16 -26.22
C GLY A 298 1.14 11.51 -26.80
N ASN A 299 0.98 11.67 -28.12
CA ASN A 299 -0.22 11.27 -28.85
C ASN A 299 -0.55 9.76 -28.77
N LYS A 300 0.40 8.91 -28.36
CA LYS A 300 0.16 7.46 -28.19
C LYS A 300 -0.87 7.14 -27.11
N VAL A 301 -1.12 8.06 -26.16
CA VAL A 301 -2.12 7.89 -25.11
C VAL A 301 -3.54 8.18 -25.61
N LEU A 302 -3.70 9.04 -26.62
CA LEU A 302 -5.00 9.55 -27.07
C LEU A 302 -5.99 8.50 -27.57
N PRO A 303 -5.59 7.44 -28.31
CA PRO A 303 -6.51 6.38 -28.73
C PRO A 303 -7.28 5.75 -27.57
N PHE A 304 -6.66 5.67 -26.39
CA PHE A 304 -7.27 5.13 -25.19
C PHE A 304 -8.27 6.09 -24.53
N LEU A 305 -8.35 7.36 -24.91
CA LEU A 305 -9.19 8.36 -24.21
C LEU A 305 -10.44 8.75 -25.02
N SER A 306 -10.64 8.13 -26.18
CA SER A 306 -11.69 8.49 -27.15
C SER A 306 -13.12 8.30 -26.62
N ASP A 307 -13.32 7.28 -25.78
CA ASP A 307 -14.60 6.85 -25.18
C ASP A 307 -14.98 7.60 -23.89
N LEU A 308 -14.17 8.57 -23.45
CA LEU A 308 -14.47 9.37 -22.26
C LEU A 308 -15.59 10.38 -22.50
N ASN A 309 -16.32 10.70 -21.43
CA ASN A 309 -17.33 11.76 -21.45
C ASN A 309 -16.68 13.16 -21.61
N ASP A 310 -17.46 14.14 -22.08
CA ASP A 310 -16.95 15.48 -22.38
C ASP A 310 -16.40 16.23 -21.15
N PHE A 311 -16.91 15.93 -19.96
CA PHE A 311 -16.42 16.52 -18.71
C PHE A 311 -15.00 16.04 -18.37
N LEU A 312 -14.72 14.75 -18.50
CA LEU A 312 -13.39 14.19 -18.30
C LEU A 312 -12.43 14.65 -19.40
N LYS A 313 -12.90 14.74 -20.65
CA LYS A 313 -12.11 15.31 -21.75
C LYS A 313 -11.74 16.78 -21.50
N GLU A 314 -12.63 17.58 -20.91
CA GLU A 314 -12.29 18.95 -20.45
C GLU A 314 -11.21 18.93 -19.38
N THR A 315 -11.41 18.13 -18.34
CA THR A 315 -10.48 18.03 -17.21
C THR A 315 -9.08 17.62 -17.67
N LEU A 316 -8.99 16.60 -18.54
CA LEU A 316 -7.73 16.16 -19.12
C LEU A 316 -7.09 17.20 -20.04
N ASN A 317 -7.87 17.89 -20.88
CA ASN A 317 -7.33 18.98 -21.71
C ASN A 317 -6.73 20.11 -20.86
N GLN A 318 -7.36 20.47 -19.73
CA GLN A 318 -6.80 21.44 -18.81
C GLN A 318 -5.50 20.93 -18.18
N SER A 319 -5.48 19.67 -17.76
CA SER A 319 -4.28 19.05 -17.20
C SER A 319 -3.13 19.00 -18.21
N PHE A 320 -3.39 18.59 -19.46
CA PHE A 320 -2.41 18.58 -20.54
C PHE A 320 -1.92 19.97 -20.89
N GLN A 321 -2.79 20.98 -20.91
CA GLN A 321 -2.41 22.36 -21.12
C GLN A 321 -1.47 22.85 -20.02
N ASN A 322 -1.77 22.54 -18.76
CA ASN A 322 -0.93 22.93 -17.63
C ASN A 322 0.44 22.24 -17.65
N SER A 323 0.49 21.00 -18.15
CA SER A 323 1.69 20.15 -18.06
C SER A 323 2.58 20.16 -19.30
N THR A 324 2.01 20.41 -20.49
CA THR A 324 2.72 20.40 -21.79
C THR A 324 2.51 21.66 -22.62
N GLY A 325 1.62 22.57 -22.20
CA GLY A 325 1.20 23.74 -22.98
C GLY A 325 0.23 23.45 -24.12
N GLN A 326 -0.06 22.18 -24.44
CA GLN A 326 -0.93 21.81 -25.55
C GLN A 326 -2.41 21.92 -25.16
N LYS A 327 -3.21 22.58 -26.02
CA LYS A 327 -4.63 22.84 -25.78
C LYS A 327 -5.51 21.98 -26.68
N SER A 328 -6.68 21.60 -26.18
CA SER A 328 -7.76 20.97 -26.96
C SER A 328 -7.33 19.71 -27.73
N VAL A 329 -6.46 18.90 -27.11
CA VAL A 329 -5.95 17.65 -27.67
C VAL A 329 -7.07 16.62 -27.85
N LEU A 330 -7.98 16.52 -26.88
CA LEU A 330 -9.13 15.62 -26.94
C LEU A 330 -10.35 16.34 -27.54
N GLN A 331 -10.79 15.86 -28.71
CA GLN A 331 -11.99 16.37 -29.38
C GLN A 331 -13.25 16.06 -28.57
N ARG A 332 -14.14 17.05 -28.51
CA ARG A 332 -15.45 16.95 -27.86
C ARG A 332 -16.55 16.98 -28.91
N VAL A 333 -17.70 16.41 -28.56
CA VAL A 333 -18.89 16.65 -29.35
C VAL A 333 -19.28 18.11 -29.17
N PRO A 334 -19.50 18.89 -30.25
CA PRO A 334 -19.96 20.26 -30.12
C PRO A 334 -21.22 20.31 -29.27
N LYS A 335 -21.21 21.12 -28.21
CA LYS A 335 -22.42 21.35 -27.39
C LYS A 335 -23.53 21.83 -28.33
N SER A 336 -24.66 21.15 -28.30
CA SER A 336 -25.87 21.58 -29.00
C SER A 336 -26.19 23.04 -28.66
N GLN A 337 -26.59 23.85 -29.64
CA GLN A 337 -26.96 25.27 -29.46
C GLN A 337 -28.02 25.48 -28.35
N LYS A 338 -28.81 24.44 -28.04
CA LYS A 338 -29.84 24.45 -26.99
C LYS A 338 -29.25 24.41 -25.57
N GLU A 339 -28.00 23.98 -25.43
CA GLU A 339 -27.29 23.89 -24.14
C GLU A 339 -26.41 25.13 -23.89
N GLN A 340 -25.92 25.79 -24.95
CA GLN A 340 -25.21 27.08 -24.86
C GLN A 340 -26.11 28.23 -24.38
N THR A 341 -27.42 28.13 -24.56
CA THR A 341 -28.40 29.16 -24.17
C THR A 341 -28.99 28.94 -22.78
N ARG A 342 -28.60 27.89 -22.06
CA ARG A 342 -29.10 27.64 -20.70
C ARG A 342 -28.22 28.40 -19.69
N PRO A 343 -28.77 29.40 -18.97
CA PRO A 343 -27.97 30.20 -18.04
C PRO A 343 -27.44 29.32 -16.89
N SER A 344 -26.12 29.27 -16.75
CA SER A 344 -25.42 28.58 -15.67
C SER A 344 -25.82 29.19 -14.32
N LYS A 345 -26.54 28.42 -13.48
CA LYS A 345 -27.00 28.86 -12.15
C LYS A 345 -25.93 28.76 -11.07
N ALA A 346 -24.65 28.84 -11.43
CA ALA A 346 -23.54 28.76 -10.50
C ALA A 346 -22.58 29.94 -10.76
N MET A 347 -22.34 30.71 -9.69
CA MET A 347 -21.42 31.85 -9.59
C MET A 347 -21.93 33.25 -9.96
N SER A 348 -22.97 33.71 -9.28
CA SER A 348 -23.02 35.12 -8.86
C SER A 348 -22.20 35.26 -7.56
N LYS A 349 -20.93 35.68 -7.69
CA LYS A 349 -20.16 36.23 -6.57
C LYS A 349 -20.79 37.58 -6.18
N PRO A 350 -21.09 37.86 -4.89
CA PRO A 350 -21.43 39.20 -4.47
C PRO A 350 -20.14 40.01 -4.22
N SER A 351 -20.00 41.14 -4.90
CA SER A 351 -19.05 42.21 -4.53
C SER A 351 -19.77 43.28 -3.69
N PRO A 352 -19.04 44.11 -2.92
CA PRO A 352 -19.52 44.67 -1.67
C PRO A 352 -20.31 45.98 -1.87
N ALA A 353 -21.42 46.12 -1.15
CA ALA A 353 -22.12 47.39 -1.03
C ALA A 353 -22.26 47.78 0.44
N THR A 354 -21.63 48.91 0.74
CA THR A 354 -21.74 49.73 1.94
C THR A 354 -23.20 50.12 2.21
N SER A 355 -23.72 49.89 3.41
CA SER A 355 -24.61 50.85 4.07
C SER A 355 -24.83 50.56 5.56
N THR A 356 -24.90 51.67 6.26
CA THR A 356 -25.06 52.02 7.67
C THR A 356 -26.33 51.52 8.36
N SER A 357 -26.14 51.11 9.63
CA SER A 357 -26.97 51.28 10.84
C SER A 357 -28.52 51.37 10.74
N ALA A 358 -29.22 50.52 11.49
CA ALA A 358 -29.73 50.85 12.85
C ALA A 358 -30.81 49.86 13.34
N ALA A 359 -30.56 49.31 14.53
CA ALA A 359 -31.48 48.97 15.63
C ALA A 359 -32.84 48.26 15.35
N LYS A 360 -32.98 47.02 15.84
CA LYS A 360 -33.83 46.68 17.01
C LYS A 360 -33.66 45.22 17.44
N SER A 361 -34.02 44.98 18.70
CA SER A 361 -33.42 44.05 19.65
C SER A 361 -34.31 42.86 20.06
N LYS A 362 -33.65 41.71 20.29
CA LYS A 362 -33.91 40.66 21.34
C LYS A 362 -35.22 39.84 21.27
N PRO A 363 -35.33 38.66 21.97
CA PRO A 363 -34.36 38.05 22.88
C PRO A 363 -33.99 36.57 22.64
N ILE A 364 -32.85 36.24 23.24
CA ILE A 364 -32.23 34.93 23.46
C ILE A 364 -32.99 34.17 24.56
N SER A 365 -33.29 32.88 24.31
CA SER A 365 -33.69 31.91 25.34
C SER A 365 -32.53 30.97 25.67
N LYS A 366 -32.14 31.01 26.95
CA LYS A 366 -31.11 30.20 27.60
C LYS A 366 -31.67 28.80 27.91
N ARG A 367 -30.90 27.74 27.68
CA ARG A 367 -31.02 26.49 28.45
C ARG A 367 -29.64 25.93 28.76
N GLN A 368 -29.33 25.93 30.05
CA GLN A 368 -28.20 25.24 30.69
C GLN A 368 -28.75 24.08 31.55
N PRO A 369 -27.87 23.20 32.08
CA PRO A 369 -28.07 21.75 32.14
C PRO A 369 -28.64 21.27 33.48
N LYS A 370 -29.12 20.01 33.50
CA LYS A 370 -29.41 19.28 34.75
C LYS A 370 -28.35 18.21 35.00
N ALA A 371 -27.66 18.38 36.12
CA ALA A 371 -26.83 17.39 36.79
C ALA A 371 -27.68 16.24 37.35
N ARG A 372 -27.09 15.04 37.45
CA ARG A 372 -27.54 14.01 38.39
C ARG A 372 -26.34 13.26 38.97
N THR A 373 -26.15 13.51 40.26
CA THR A 373 -25.24 12.87 41.22
C THR A 373 -25.74 11.47 41.59
N LYS A 374 -24.81 10.51 41.78
CA LYS A 374 -24.88 9.32 42.67
C LYS A 374 -23.48 8.67 42.64
N SER A 375 -22.61 8.96 43.61
CA SER A 375 -22.41 8.26 44.90
C SER A 375 -21.64 6.91 44.78
N GLN A 376 -20.40 6.98 45.27
CA GLN A 376 -19.38 6.00 45.70
C GLN A 376 -19.89 4.81 46.56
N PRO A 377 -19.10 3.73 46.85
CA PRO A 377 -17.78 3.73 47.55
C PRO A 377 -16.70 2.82 46.90
N GLN A 378 -15.38 3.05 46.94
CA GLN A 378 -14.38 3.34 47.98
C GLN A 378 -13.97 2.13 48.86
N SER A 379 -12.85 1.50 48.48
CA SER A 379 -11.93 0.68 49.30
C SER A 379 -10.71 0.36 48.40
N GLN A 380 -9.45 0.33 48.78
CA GLN A 380 -8.68 0.65 49.98
C GLN A 380 -7.22 0.77 49.49
N LEU A 381 -6.45 1.69 50.06
CA LEU A 381 -5.00 1.86 49.87
C LEU A 381 -4.25 1.12 50.99
N GLN A 382 -3.11 0.49 50.68
CA GLN A 382 -1.84 0.44 51.45
C GLN A 382 -0.89 -0.67 50.89
N PRO A 383 0.43 -0.68 51.21
CA PRO A 383 1.43 0.34 50.92
C PRO A 383 2.73 -0.25 50.31
N GLN A 384 3.69 0.65 50.11
CA GLN A 384 5.08 0.48 49.66
C GLN A 384 5.89 -0.62 50.36
N SER A 385 6.82 -1.23 49.61
CA SER A 385 8.16 -1.56 50.13
C SER A 385 9.21 -1.32 49.05
N GLN A 386 9.93 -0.20 49.20
CA GLN A 386 11.23 0.03 48.60
C GLN A 386 12.28 -0.73 49.42
N SER A 387 13.18 -1.42 48.75
CA SER A 387 14.47 -1.81 49.32
C SER A 387 15.57 -1.31 48.38
N GLN A 388 16.21 -0.22 48.83
CA GLN A 388 17.53 0.21 48.38
C GLN A 388 18.57 -0.78 48.92
N SER A 389 19.53 -1.15 48.08
CA SER A 389 20.87 -1.51 48.53
C SER A 389 21.88 -0.79 47.64
N GLN A 390 22.77 -0.07 48.30
CA GLN A 390 23.77 0.84 47.79
C GLN A 390 25.16 0.21 48.02
N LEU A 391 26.18 0.73 47.32
CA LEU A 391 27.66 0.60 47.56
C LEU A 391 28.30 -0.69 47.01
N GLN A 392 29.42 -0.71 46.27
CA GLN A 392 30.66 0.10 46.18
C GLN A 392 31.31 -0.16 44.79
N SER A 393 31.68 0.84 43.99
CA SER A 393 33.01 1.46 43.85
C SER A 393 34.22 0.53 43.71
N SER A 394 34.90 0.54 42.54
CA SER A 394 36.34 0.83 42.42
C SER A 394 36.84 0.68 40.97
N ALA A 395 37.20 1.80 40.35
CA ALA A 395 38.28 1.86 39.35
C ALA A 395 39.63 2.01 40.11
N PRO A 396 40.80 1.79 39.48
CA PRO A 396 41.48 2.94 38.85
C PRO A 396 42.43 2.66 37.66
N PHE A 397 42.79 3.77 36.98
CA PHE A 397 44.09 4.12 36.35
C PHE A 397 44.52 3.47 35.01
N LEU A 398 44.57 4.24 33.90
CA LEU A 398 45.72 4.99 33.28
C LEU A 398 46.76 4.04 32.63
N SER A 399 47.27 4.20 31.40
CA SER A 399 47.60 5.42 30.63
C SER A 399 48.10 5.08 29.21
N LYS A 400 47.95 6.03 28.26
CA LYS A 400 48.87 6.42 27.14
C LYS A 400 49.20 5.34 26.07
N GLN A 401 49.44 5.60 24.78
CA GLN A 401 49.75 6.76 23.96
C GLN A 401 49.67 6.30 22.47
N GLY A 402 49.56 7.22 21.51
CA GLY A 402 50.02 6.97 20.13
C GLY A 402 48.99 7.30 19.06
N GLY A 403 49.05 8.52 18.52
CA GLY A 403 48.28 8.91 17.36
C GLY A 403 49.01 8.58 16.05
N VAL A 404 48.25 8.44 14.97
CA VAL A 404 48.69 8.79 13.61
C VAL A 404 47.47 9.32 12.85
N SER A 405 47.69 10.48 12.25
CA SER A 405 46.82 11.22 11.34
C SER A 405 46.70 10.51 9.98
N GLN A 406 45.52 10.52 9.35
CA GLN A 406 45.37 10.97 7.95
C GLN A 406 43.91 10.93 7.43
N ASN A 407 43.54 12.06 6.82
CA ASN A 407 42.72 12.26 5.62
C ASN A 407 41.28 11.74 5.54
N SER A 408 40.36 12.71 5.66
CA SER A 408 39.02 12.71 5.07
C SER A 408 39.06 12.69 3.53
N PRO A 409 37.97 12.24 2.90
CA PRO A 409 37.31 13.13 1.95
C PRO A 409 35.81 13.29 2.25
N SER A 410 35.34 14.49 1.96
CA SER A 410 33.97 14.95 2.18
C SER A 410 33.01 14.24 1.24
N HIS A 411 31.91 13.68 1.76
CA HIS A 411 30.72 13.40 0.96
C HIS A 411 29.53 14.18 1.50
N LYS A 412 28.84 14.80 0.55
CA LYS A 412 27.80 15.81 0.72
C LYS A 412 26.55 15.16 1.35
N ASN A 413 26.06 15.79 2.41
CA ASN A 413 24.73 15.56 2.95
C ASN A 413 23.68 15.95 1.89
N SER A 414 22.95 14.97 1.36
CA SER A 414 21.65 15.23 0.72
C SER A 414 20.59 15.22 1.81
N SER A 415 20.09 16.42 2.10
CA SER A 415 18.98 16.68 2.99
C SER A 415 17.70 16.01 2.48
N LEU A 416 17.14 15.11 3.27
CA LEU A 416 15.79 14.56 3.08
C LEU A 416 14.77 15.69 3.30
N VAL A 417 14.12 16.14 2.23
CA VAL A 417 13.01 17.11 2.32
C VAL A 417 11.74 16.33 2.67
N VAL A 418 11.28 16.47 3.90
CA VAL A 418 9.97 15.98 4.34
C VAL A 418 8.90 16.92 3.78
N LEU A 419 8.19 16.51 2.73
CA LEU A 419 6.98 17.18 2.26
C LEU A 419 5.79 16.81 3.15
N VAL A 420 5.47 17.70 4.08
CA VAL A 420 4.23 17.66 4.86
C VAL A 420 3.09 18.21 4.00
N PHE A 421 2.18 17.34 3.55
CA PHE A 421 0.90 17.78 2.98
C PHE A 421 0.00 18.34 4.09
N LYS A 422 -0.25 19.66 4.07
CA LYS A 422 -1.30 20.30 4.85
C LYS A 422 -2.65 20.12 4.13
N LYS A 423 -3.65 19.70 4.93
CA LYS A 423 -5.07 19.56 4.57
C LYS A 423 -5.69 20.81 3.97
#